data_AF-A0A7W0GF04-F1
#
_entry.id   AF-A0A7W0GF04-F1
#
_cell.length_a   1.000
_cell.length_b   1.000
_cell.length_c   1.000
_cell.angle_alpha   90.00
_cell.angle_beta   90.00
_cell.angle_gamma   90.00
#
_symmetry.space_group_name_H-M   'P 1'
#
loop_
_entity.id
_entity.type
_entity.pdbx_description
1 polymer ?
#
loop_
_entity_poly.entity_id
_entity_poly.type
_entity_poly.pdbx_seq_one_letter_code
_entity_poly.pdbx_strand_id
1 'polypeptide(L)'
;MVTQQPKPWGWIALAVVVALFAVAAIGYAVNQVNKTEALSNPDSIEGLQTKTFTGAQHATEPVDYGADSPPFGGEHDGVWLDCNGQVYDIAVRHENAVHGLEHGAVWITYDPDLPQDEIDQL
;
A
#
# COMPACT_ATOMS: atom_id res chain seq x y z
N MET A 1 -32.16 -58.56 29.58
CA MET A 1 -31.48 -58.65 28.27
C MET A 1 -30.94 -57.26 27.97
N VAL A 2 -29.62 -57.05 28.06
CA VAL A 2 -29.01 -55.73 27.79
C VAL A 2 -28.70 -55.68 26.30
N THR A 3 -29.46 -54.89 25.54
CA THR A 3 -29.17 -54.66 24.12
C THR A 3 -28.01 -53.68 24.00
N GLN A 4 -26.88 -54.15 23.47
CA GLN A 4 -25.77 -53.28 23.06
C GLN A 4 -26.29 -52.31 21.98
N GLN A 5 -26.24 -51.01 22.25
CA GLN A 5 -26.63 -49.99 21.27
C GLN A 5 -25.67 -50.04 20.07
N PRO A 6 -26.15 -50.01 18.82
CA PRO A 6 -25.29 -50.01 17.65
C PRO A 6 -24.46 -48.73 17.62
N LYS A 7 -23.14 -48.87 17.40
CA LYS A 7 -22.22 -47.72 17.36
C LYS A 7 -22.63 -46.77 16.22
N PRO A 8 -22.80 -45.45 16.48
CA PRO A 8 -23.41 -44.51 15.54
C PRO A 8 -22.41 -44.03 14.47
N TRP A 9 -21.88 -44.95 13.67
CA TRP A 9 -20.83 -44.67 12.68
C TRP A 9 -21.21 -43.58 11.66
N GLY A 10 -22.49 -43.48 11.28
CA GLY A 10 -22.95 -42.41 10.38
C GLY A 10 -22.81 -41.01 10.98
N TRP A 11 -23.15 -40.84 12.26
CA TRP A 11 -22.98 -39.57 12.97
C TRP A 11 -21.51 -39.23 13.22
N ILE A 12 -20.69 -40.24 13.51
CA ILE A 12 -19.23 -40.07 13.63
C ILE A 12 -18.65 -39.59 12.30
N ALA A 13 -19.01 -40.23 11.17
CA ALA A 13 -18.54 -39.84 9.85
C ALA A 13 -18.97 -38.40 9.49
N LEU A 14 -20.23 -38.04 9.77
CA LEU A 14 -20.73 -36.68 9.54
C LEU A 14 -19.96 -35.64 10.38
N ALA A 15 -19.75 -35.91 11.66
CA ALA A 15 -19.00 -35.02 12.54
C ALA A 15 -17.56 -34.79 12.05
N VAL A 16 -16.90 -35.85 11.55
CA VAL A 16 -15.56 -35.75 10.96
C VAL A 16 -15.56 -34.87 9.71
N VAL A 17 -16.54 -35.04 8.81
CA VAL A 17 -16.64 -34.21 7.58
C VAL A 17 -16.87 -32.74 7.93
N VAL A 18 -17.76 -32.44 8.87
CA VAL A 18 -18.02 -31.07 9.35
C VAL A 18 -16.77 -30.46 9.97
N ALA A 19 -16.05 -31.22 10.80
CA ALA A 19 -14.81 -30.74 11.41
C ALA A 19 -13.73 -30.44 10.37
N LEU A 20 -13.54 -31.31 9.38
CA LEU A 20 -12.59 -31.10 8.29
C LEU A 20 -12.95 -29.87 7.45
N PHE A 21 -14.24 -29.70 7.14
CA PHE A 21 -14.72 -28.52 6.42
C PHE A 21 -14.47 -27.24 7.22
N ALA A 22 -14.77 -27.23 8.52
CA ALA A 22 -14.51 -26.10 9.39
C ALA A 22 -13.02 -25.76 9.45
N VAL A 23 -12.14 -26.75 9.59
CA VAL A 23 -10.68 -26.54 9.58
C VAL A 23 -10.21 -25.96 8.24
N ALA A 24 -10.71 -26.47 7.11
CA ALA A 24 -10.36 -25.95 5.79
C ALA A 24 -10.83 -24.50 5.59
N ALA A 25 -12.06 -24.19 5.99
CA ALA A 25 -12.63 -22.84 5.89
C ALA A 25 -11.88 -21.84 6.78
N ILE A 26 -11.60 -22.20 8.04
CA ILE A 26 -10.83 -21.37 8.97
C ILE A 26 -9.40 -21.20 8.46
N GLY A 27 -8.75 -22.27 8.02
CA GLY A 27 -7.40 -22.22 7.46
C GLY A 27 -7.30 -21.31 6.23
N TYR A 28 -8.29 -21.39 5.32
CA TYR A 28 -8.39 -20.50 4.18
C TYR A 28 -8.56 -19.04 4.60
N ALA A 29 -9.47 -18.76 5.54
CA ALA A 29 -9.70 -17.41 6.04
C ALA A 29 -8.44 -16.82 6.71
N VAL A 30 -7.77 -17.59 7.57
CA VAL A 30 -6.50 -17.17 8.21
C VAL A 30 -5.42 -16.91 7.18
N ASN A 31 -5.26 -17.78 6.18
CA ASN A 31 -4.30 -17.58 5.10
C ASN A 31 -4.60 -16.32 4.28
N GLN A 32 -5.88 -16.01 4.05
CA GLN A 32 -6.28 -14.78 3.35
C GLN A 32 -5.92 -13.53 4.16
N VAL A 33 -6.18 -13.53 5.47
CA VAL A 33 -5.81 -12.41 6.36
C VAL A 33 -4.29 -12.25 6.45
N ASN A 34 -3.53 -13.34 6.61
CA ASN A 34 -2.06 -13.24 6.68
C ASN A 34 -1.45 -12.65 5.40
N LYS A 35 -2.03 -12.95 4.22
CA LYS A 35 -1.59 -12.36 2.95
C LYS A 35 -1.90 -10.86 2.88
N THR A 36 -3.07 -10.43 3.37
CA THR A 36 -3.40 -9.00 3.38
C THR A 36 -2.53 -8.24 4.36
N GLU A 37 -2.25 -8.81 5.54
CA GLU A 37 -1.36 -8.21 6.55
C GLU A 37 0.07 -8.05 6.03
N ALA A 38 0.57 -9.03 5.27
CA ALA A 38 1.89 -8.95 4.64
C ALA A 38 1.98 -7.81 3.60
N LEU A 39 0.88 -7.53 2.89
CA LEU A 39 0.81 -6.41 1.94
C LEU A 39 0.58 -5.05 2.61
N SER A 40 0.03 -5.04 3.84
CA SER A 40 -0.30 -3.82 4.57
C SER A 40 0.78 -3.39 5.56
N ASN A 41 1.90 -4.10 5.66
CA ASN A 41 3.02 -3.67 6.48
C ASN A 41 3.98 -2.78 5.65
N PRO A 42 3.86 -1.44 5.70
CA PRO A 42 4.70 -0.54 4.91
C PRO A 42 6.18 -0.70 5.26
N ASP A 43 6.50 -1.08 6.50
CA ASP A 43 7.89 -1.26 6.96
C ASP A 43 8.61 -2.42 6.26
N SER A 44 7.89 -3.26 5.52
CA SER A 44 8.49 -4.31 4.68
C SER A 44 9.03 -3.80 3.34
N ILE A 45 8.73 -2.56 2.96
CA ILE A 45 9.20 -1.95 1.71
C ILE A 45 10.65 -1.50 1.90
N GLU A 46 11.55 -2.13 1.15
CA GLU A 46 12.95 -1.74 1.14
C GLU A 46 13.11 -0.28 0.71
N GLY A 47 13.88 0.49 1.48
CA GLY A 47 14.14 1.90 1.19
C GLY A 47 13.00 2.86 1.57
N LEU A 48 11.91 2.40 2.22
CA LEU A 48 10.86 3.30 2.70
C LEU A 48 11.43 4.35 3.66
N GLN A 49 11.15 5.61 3.35
CA GLN A 49 11.43 6.75 4.21
C GLN A 49 10.13 7.39 4.65
N THR A 50 10.03 7.68 5.95
CA THR A 50 8.90 8.39 6.54
C THR A 50 9.44 9.58 7.32
N LYS A 51 8.88 10.75 7.06
CA LYS A 51 9.24 12.00 7.75
C LYS A 51 8.00 12.81 8.04
N THR A 52 8.01 13.48 9.18
CA THR A 52 6.94 14.39 9.58
C THR A 52 7.31 15.80 9.18
N PHE A 53 6.37 16.50 8.56
CA PHE A 53 6.50 17.90 8.19
C PHE A 53 5.41 18.73 8.86
N THR A 54 5.68 20.02 9.05
CA THR A 54 4.63 20.98 9.42
C THR A 54 3.79 21.28 8.18
N GLY A 55 2.48 21.04 8.26
CA GLY A 55 1.55 21.33 7.17
C GLY A 55 1.27 22.82 6.97
N ALA A 56 0.65 23.14 5.85
CA ALA A 56 0.17 24.45 5.43
C ALA A 56 1.23 25.56 5.49
N GLN A 57 2.50 25.21 5.27
CA GLN A 57 3.59 26.18 5.13
C GLN A 57 3.73 26.53 3.65
N HIS A 58 3.13 27.65 3.25
CA HIS A 58 3.21 28.12 1.88
C HIS A 58 4.36 29.14 1.69
N ALA A 59 5.21 28.90 0.70
CA ALA A 59 6.24 29.79 0.19
C ALA A 59 5.86 30.37 -1.17
N THR A 60 6.29 31.60 -1.43
CA THR A 60 6.32 32.17 -2.80
C THR A 60 7.70 32.08 -3.44
N GLU A 61 8.73 31.85 -2.63
CA GLU A 61 10.12 31.74 -3.07
C GLU A 61 10.51 30.26 -3.26
N PRO A 62 11.62 29.99 -3.98
CA PRO A 62 12.17 28.64 -4.07
C PRO A 62 12.52 28.06 -2.70
N VAL A 63 12.16 26.79 -2.48
CA VAL A 63 12.41 26.07 -1.24
C VAL A 63 13.61 25.13 -1.41
N ASP A 64 14.55 25.17 -0.47
CA ASP A 64 15.63 24.19 -0.38
C ASP A 64 15.20 22.97 0.43
N TYR A 65 14.98 21.85 -0.25
CA TYR A 65 14.61 20.57 0.35
C TYR A 65 15.81 19.73 0.81
N GLY A 66 17.04 20.21 0.59
CA GLY A 66 18.26 19.53 0.99
C GLY A 66 18.40 18.15 0.36
N ALA A 67 18.42 17.11 1.20
CA ALA A 67 18.62 15.72 0.77
C ALA A 67 17.32 15.02 0.32
N ASP A 68 16.15 15.63 0.53
CA ASP A 68 14.87 15.07 0.13
C ASP A 68 14.68 15.30 -1.38
N SER A 69 15.18 14.36 -2.20
CA SER A 69 15.10 14.41 -3.67
C SER A 69 14.62 13.05 -4.21
N PRO A 70 13.38 12.97 -4.76
CA PRO A 70 12.39 14.05 -4.86
C PRO A 70 11.85 14.48 -3.48
N PRO A 71 11.45 15.75 -3.31
CA PRO A 71 10.87 16.20 -2.06
C PRO A 71 9.46 15.64 -1.87
N PHE A 72 9.16 15.20 -0.66
CA PHE A 72 7.90 14.51 -0.33
C PHE A 72 7.12 15.18 0.81
N GLY A 73 7.42 16.45 1.12
CA GLY A 73 6.73 17.24 2.13
C GLY A 73 7.49 18.52 2.49
N GLY A 74 6.91 19.34 3.37
CA GLY A 74 7.51 20.59 3.85
C GLY A 74 6.86 21.84 3.27
N GLU A 75 7.59 22.94 3.31
CA GLU A 75 7.16 24.22 2.74
C GLU A 75 7.03 24.13 1.21
N HIS A 76 5.99 24.73 0.63
CA HIS A 76 5.64 24.52 -0.77
C HIS A 76 4.78 25.68 -1.33
N ASP A 77 4.46 25.67 -2.63
CA ASP A 77 3.78 26.81 -3.27
C ASP A 77 2.29 26.79 -2.95
N GLY A 78 1.61 27.94 -2.88
CA GLY A 78 0.15 27.98 -2.68
C GLY A 78 -0.67 27.43 -3.86
N VAL A 79 -0.04 27.23 -5.01
CA VAL A 79 -0.63 26.62 -6.21
C VAL A 79 -0.19 25.17 -6.30
N TRP A 80 -1.14 24.24 -6.44
CA TRP A 80 -0.82 22.83 -6.64
C TRP A 80 -0.42 22.51 -8.09
N LEU A 81 0.30 21.40 -8.26
CA LEU A 81 0.44 20.71 -9.54
C LEU A 81 -0.83 19.92 -9.85
N ASP A 82 -1.23 19.83 -11.11
CA ASP A 82 -2.36 18.99 -11.50
C ASP A 82 -2.05 17.49 -11.30
N CYS A 83 -2.74 16.84 -10.37
CA CYS A 83 -2.59 15.42 -10.08
C CYS A 83 -3.74 14.59 -10.69
N ASN A 84 -4.03 14.80 -11.98
CA ASN A 84 -5.15 14.18 -12.70
C ASN A 84 -4.75 12.94 -13.52
N GLY A 85 -3.59 12.34 -13.23
CA GLY A 85 -3.08 11.15 -13.91
C GLY A 85 -2.34 11.43 -15.22
N GLN A 86 -2.04 12.69 -15.53
CA GLN A 86 -1.16 13.04 -16.65
C GLN A 86 0.31 12.81 -16.28
N VAL A 87 1.07 12.27 -17.22
CA VAL A 87 2.53 12.12 -17.10
C VAL A 87 3.19 13.40 -17.59
N TYR A 88 4.10 13.94 -16.77
CA TYR A 88 4.91 15.10 -17.13
C TYR A 88 6.24 14.61 -17.73
N ASP A 89 6.50 14.95 -18.98
CA ASP A 89 7.75 14.66 -19.71
C ASP A 89 8.84 15.72 -19.46
N ILE A 90 8.47 16.83 -18.82
CA ILE A 90 9.37 17.88 -18.37
C ILE A 90 9.39 17.94 -16.84
N ALA A 91 10.53 18.36 -16.29
CA ALA A 91 10.67 18.56 -14.85
C ALA A 91 9.62 19.57 -14.35
N VAL A 92 8.82 19.12 -13.39
CA VAL A 92 7.85 19.97 -12.68
C VAL A 92 8.54 20.70 -11.55
N ARG A 93 8.01 21.87 -11.19
CA ARG A 93 8.49 22.60 -10.03
C ARG A 93 8.09 21.85 -8.75
N HIS A 94 9.07 21.56 -7.91
CA HIS A 94 8.90 20.74 -6.71
C HIS A 94 7.86 21.29 -5.74
N GLU A 95 7.82 22.61 -5.55
CA GLU A 95 6.88 23.25 -4.63
C GLU A 95 5.41 23.04 -5.06
N ASN A 96 5.13 22.93 -6.37
CA ASN A 96 3.78 22.62 -6.84
C ASN A 96 3.43 21.14 -6.61
N ALA A 97 4.40 20.24 -6.80
CA ALA A 97 4.22 18.81 -6.55
C ALA A 97 4.00 18.52 -5.06
N VAL A 98 4.78 19.14 -4.17
CA VAL A 98 4.66 18.99 -2.71
C VAL A 98 3.30 19.47 -2.20
N HIS A 99 2.74 20.54 -2.76
CA HIS A 99 1.36 20.94 -2.45
C HIS A 99 0.37 19.80 -2.78
N GLY A 100 0.52 19.18 -3.96
CA GLY A 100 -0.30 18.03 -4.33
C GLY A 100 -0.21 16.91 -3.29
N LEU A 101 1.00 16.62 -2.80
CA LEU A 101 1.24 15.61 -1.76
C LEU A 101 0.57 15.96 -0.43
N GLU A 102 0.54 17.24 -0.02
CA GLU A 102 -0.19 17.68 1.19
C GLU A 102 -1.68 17.31 1.10
N HIS A 103 -2.25 17.39 -0.11
CA HIS A 103 -3.65 17.09 -0.37
C HIS A 103 -3.93 15.62 -0.75
N GLY A 104 -2.93 14.74 -0.57
CA GLY A 104 -3.08 13.30 -0.74
C GLY A 104 -2.84 12.80 -2.17
N ALA A 105 -2.21 13.60 -3.02
CA ALA A 105 -1.67 13.08 -4.28
C ALA A 105 -0.55 12.08 -4.02
N VAL A 106 -0.29 11.23 -5.02
CA VAL A 106 0.90 10.37 -5.08
C VAL A 106 1.74 10.87 -6.23
N TRP A 107 3.04 11.03 -5.98
CA TRP A 107 4.01 11.45 -6.98
C TRP A 107 5.04 10.35 -7.20
N ILE A 108 5.13 9.87 -8.44
CA ILE A 108 6.10 8.88 -8.88
C ILE A 108 7.11 9.61 -9.76
N THR A 109 8.39 9.51 -9.41
CA THR A 109 9.49 10.01 -10.22
C THR A 109 10.35 8.84 -10.69
N TYR A 110 11.05 9.04 -11.80
CA TYR A 110 11.94 8.05 -12.37
C TYR A 110 13.19 8.75 -12.91
N ASP A 111 14.27 8.00 -13.08
CA ASP A 111 15.47 8.49 -13.75
C ASP A 111 15.17 8.60 -15.26
N PRO A 112 15.30 9.79 -15.87
CA PRO A 112 14.98 9.98 -17.29
C PRO A 112 15.86 9.15 -18.24
N ASP A 113 17.00 8.63 -17.76
CA ASP A 113 17.88 7.76 -18.55
C ASP A 113 17.45 6.28 -18.53
N LEU A 114 16.35 5.93 -17.86
CA LEU A 114 15.80 4.57 -17.88
C LEU A 114 15.35 4.14 -19.29
N PRO A 115 15.52 2.86 -19.64
CA PRO A 115 14.93 2.30 -20.86
C PRO A 115 13.41 2.50 -20.91
N GLN A 116 12.88 2.78 -22.10
CA GLN A 116 11.45 3.05 -22.28
C GLN A 116 10.56 1.89 -21.83
N ASP A 117 11.00 0.65 -22.02
CA ASP A 117 10.28 -0.55 -21.59
C ASP A 117 10.21 -0.72 -20.07
N GLU A 118 11.13 -0.10 -19.31
CA GLU A 118 11.03 -0.01 -17.85
C GLU A 118 10.06 1.11 -17.43
N ILE A 119 10.09 2.25 -18.12
CA ILE A 119 9.14 3.37 -17.89
C ILE A 119 7.70 2.93 -18.15
N ASP A 120 7.47 2.14 -19.20
CA ASP A 120 6.15 1.62 -19.58
C ASP A 120 5.54 0.64 -18.53
N GLN A 121 6.32 0.21 -17.53
CA GLN A 121 5.86 -0.68 -16.45
C GLN A 121 5.48 0.04 -15.15
N LEU A 122 5.69 1.35 -15.06
CA LEU A 122 5.30 2.20 -13.91
C LEU A 122 3.78 2.44 -13.89
#